data_AF-A0A371WTQ7-F1
#
_entry.id   AF-A0A371WTQ7-F1
#
_cell.length_a   1.000
_cell.length_b   1.000
_cell.length_c   1.000
_cell.angle_alpha   90.00
_cell.angle_beta   90.00
_cell.angle_gamma   90.00
#
_symmetry.space_group_name_H-M   'P 1'
#
loop_
_entity.id
_entity.type
_entity.pdbx_description
1 polymer ?
#
loop_
_entity_poly.entity_id
_entity_poly.type
_entity_poly.pdbx_seq_one_letter_code
_entity_poly.pdbx_strand_id
1 'polypeptide(L)'
;MDRTIVYPSEQPTDTLWLNAERNKMIALGWLAQGVLGTGTVVDGLACTPTTPASLAVQIGPGAIYAQVPVDSVSYGSLGIDTVDQIVKQGVSLPVTALTLTPPSTAGQAINYLIEAELVEQDTGNIVLSYFNSANPAMAFTGPGGSGTAQPTLRQCGINFVAKAGVAATAGSQVTPAPDAGYVGLWVVTVANGASALTSAQIGSFAGAPFIAVKLPQMPAWVQGGTYGFAIDTGAQNAMVVALNPAPATIGAGFEMRVRKIGTASNGPMTIAVNGAPQVALVAADGSAMSTTQVMPANYLAHIAFDGTSWRFMNGITASAVGSLSASSGEGINVNGSGVVALNLPSLSVEPTVGSTDLWPFYSQNDGHHRVLSWLQLISALRGSWPGTLQNVAAFAASSTWNAGASSKSFIAIGFGGGGAGGSCQNGVTVPSGVTSLAGTSGGGGAGGGFLVFGSAVSYPSLSITIGSGGAPVSNSVGGSGGLTKLGALASATGGAGGWPAQYQSNGQFTLGSAGGGGSGSLGAGVAGLAWNGQPGVAGGPGDGGPGGGTMFGTGGSSGDDMHGVYGKTGGNGSNGGGGGGSDQGGPGGSGGNGLVVIFEFA
;
A
#
# COMPACT_ATOMS: atom_id res chain seq x y z
N MET A 1 48.99 23.76 19.53
CA MET A 1 50.31 23.84 18.86
C MET A 1 51.25 24.52 19.81
N ASP A 2 52.28 23.80 20.23
CA ASP A 2 53.24 24.31 21.20
C ASP A 2 54.24 25.25 20.52
N ARG A 3 54.58 26.32 21.23
CA ARG A 3 55.45 27.38 20.72
C ARG A 3 56.51 27.69 21.75
N THR A 4 57.76 27.65 21.33
CA THR A 4 58.89 28.11 22.14
C THR A 4 58.80 29.63 22.30
N ILE A 5 58.90 30.11 23.54
CA ILE A 5 59.02 31.54 23.85
C ILE A 5 60.51 31.83 24.04
N VAL A 6 61.02 32.87 23.36
CA VAL A 6 62.40 33.34 23.50
C VAL A 6 62.35 34.80 23.98
N TYR A 7 63.14 35.12 24.99
CA TYR A 7 63.14 36.45 25.62
C TYR A 7 64.27 37.35 25.09
N PRO A 8 64.11 38.69 25.16
CA PRO A 8 65.21 39.61 24.90
C PRO A 8 66.43 39.29 25.78
N SER A 9 67.61 39.27 25.16
CA SER A 9 68.90 38.95 25.80
C SER A 9 69.06 37.50 26.28
N GLU A 10 68.14 36.60 25.95
CA GLU A 10 68.34 35.16 26.15
C GLU A 10 69.46 34.64 25.24
N GLN A 11 70.33 33.78 25.77
CA GLN A 11 71.32 33.05 24.97
C GLN A 11 70.65 31.83 24.33
N PRO A 12 70.55 31.74 23.00
CA PRO A 12 69.90 30.60 22.36
C PRO A 12 70.68 29.30 22.55
N THR A 13 69.97 28.21 22.86
CA THR A 13 70.49 26.84 22.80
C THR A 13 70.04 26.14 21.52
N ASP A 14 70.73 25.07 21.13
CA ASP A 14 70.32 24.20 20.04
C ASP A 14 68.95 23.56 20.29
N THR A 15 68.65 23.22 21.56
CA THR A 15 67.37 22.66 21.97
C THR A 15 66.18 23.57 21.66
N LEU A 16 66.34 24.90 21.62
CA LEU A 16 65.25 25.82 21.23
C LEU A 16 64.81 25.59 19.78
N TRP A 17 65.78 25.46 18.87
CA TRP A 17 65.53 25.21 17.45
C TRP A 17 65.01 23.81 17.20
N LEU A 18 65.63 22.81 17.83
CA LEU A 18 65.23 21.42 17.70
C LEU A 18 63.79 21.22 18.20
N ASN A 19 63.41 21.85 19.32
CA ASN A 19 62.04 21.76 19.85
C ASN A 19 61.04 22.42 18.92
N ALA A 20 61.39 23.55 18.30
CA ALA A 20 60.52 24.21 17.34
C ALA A 20 60.22 23.31 16.13
N GLU A 21 61.22 22.59 15.60
CA GLU A 21 61.00 21.63 14.51
C GLU A 21 60.22 20.38 14.96
N ARG A 22 60.55 19.82 16.12
CA ARG A 22 59.80 18.69 16.71
C ARG A 22 58.32 19.06 16.92
N ASN A 23 58.02 20.23 17.44
CA ASN A 23 56.65 20.70 17.67
C ASN A 23 55.85 20.84 16.36
N LYS A 24 56.49 21.25 15.25
CA LYS A 24 55.85 21.29 13.93
C LYS A 24 55.53 19.87 13.44
N MET A 25 56.46 18.93 13.59
CA MET A 25 56.23 17.53 13.23
C MET A 25 55.09 16.93 14.05
N ILE A 26 55.06 17.13 15.37
CA ILE A 26 53.98 16.67 16.25
C ILE A 26 52.63 17.27 15.81
N ALA A 27 52.58 18.59 15.55
CA ALA A 27 51.36 19.26 15.11
C ALA A 27 50.83 18.70 13.77
N LEU A 28 51.72 18.51 12.79
CA LEU A 28 51.36 17.90 11.51
C LEU A 28 50.96 16.42 11.66
N GLY A 29 51.62 15.69 12.56
CA GLY A 29 51.30 14.29 12.82
C GLY A 29 49.94 14.09 13.45
N TRP A 30 49.55 14.95 14.40
CA TRP A 30 48.18 14.96 14.94
C TRP A 30 47.14 15.37 13.91
N LEU A 31 47.45 16.31 13.03
CA LEU A 31 46.58 16.65 11.90
C LEU A 31 46.39 15.45 10.96
N ALA A 32 47.49 14.79 10.58
CA ALA A 32 47.44 13.59 9.74
C ALA A 32 46.64 12.47 10.42
N GLN A 33 46.86 12.22 11.71
CA GLN A 33 46.12 11.24 12.49
C GLN A 33 44.63 11.56 12.58
N GLY A 34 44.26 12.85 12.73
CA GLY A 34 42.86 13.27 12.76
C GLY A 34 42.11 13.04 11.45
N VAL A 35 42.83 13.03 10.31
CA VAL A 35 42.25 12.85 8.97
C VAL A 35 42.33 11.40 8.50
N LEU A 36 43.46 10.72 8.74
CA LEU A 36 43.79 9.41 8.18
C LEU A 36 43.64 8.27 9.21
N GLY A 37 43.48 8.59 10.50
CA GLY A 37 43.54 7.61 11.58
C GLY A 37 44.96 7.20 11.92
N THR A 38 45.10 6.10 12.68
CA THR A 38 46.41 5.57 13.13
C THR A 38 46.94 4.41 12.26
N GLY A 39 46.12 3.90 11.34
CA GLY A 39 46.53 2.87 10.39
C GLY A 39 47.56 3.39 9.39
N THR A 40 48.41 2.50 8.87
CA THR A 40 49.33 2.87 7.79
C THR A 40 48.55 3.08 6.50
N VAL A 41 48.74 4.22 5.84
CA VAL A 41 48.13 4.54 4.55
C VAL A 41 49.16 5.11 3.58
N VAL A 42 48.93 4.92 2.28
CA VAL A 42 49.84 5.38 1.23
C VAL A 42 49.13 6.21 0.18
N ASP A 43 49.85 7.18 -0.37
CA ASP A 43 49.38 8.05 -1.46
C ASP A 43 50.38 8.09 -2.61
N GLY A 44 49.91 8.03 -3.85
CA GLY A 44 50.75 8.00 -5.04
C GLY A 44 51.43 6.66 -5.23
N LEU A 45 52.77 6.65 -5.36
CA LEU A 45 53.61 5.44 -5.45
C LEU A 45 53.18 4.48 -6.59
N ALA A 46 52.81 5.04 -7.73
CA ALA A 46 52.42 4.28 -8.91
C ALA A 46 53.57 3.36 -9.36
N CYS A 47 53.29 2.09 -9.59
CA CYS A 47 54.27 1.11 -10.08
C CYS A 47 54.09 0.92 -11.59
N THR A 48 55.09 1.28 -12.37
CA THR A 48 55.08 1.16 -13.83
C THR A 48 56.30 0.41 -14.34
N PRO A 49 56.25 -0.23 -15.52
CA PRO A 49 57.46 -0.75 -16.16
C PRO A 49 58.42 0.38 -16.54
N THR A 50 59.72 0.09 -16.68
CA THR A 50 60.68 1.06 -17.23
C THR A 50 60.39 1.41 -18.69
N THR A 51 60.87 2.56 -19.14
CA THR A 51 60.90 2.95 -20.56
C THR A 51 62.34 3.33 -20.96
N PRO A 52 63.05 2.55 -21.79
CA PRO A 52 62.65 1.28 -22.42
C PRO A 52 62.35 0.15 -21.44
N ALA A 53 61.52 -0.81 -21.84
CA ALA A 53 61.09 -1.92 -20.99
C ALA A 53 62.26 -2.84 -20.63
N SER A 54 62.37 -3.18 -19.34
CA SER A 54 63.40 -4.04 -18.76
C SER A 54 62.78 -4.89 -17.64
N LEU A 55 63.58 -5.70 -16.96
CA LEU A 55 63.18 -6.45 -15.78
C LEU A 55 63.16 -5.61 -14.50
N ALA A 56 62.88 -4.31 -14.62
CA ALA A 56 62.73 -3.42 -13.47
C ALA A 56 61.37 -2.72 -13.49
N VAL A 57 60.84 -2.46 -12.31
CA VAL A 57 59.69 -1.57 -12.10
C VAL A 57 60.15 -0.23 -11.57
N GLN A 58 59.41 0.82 -11.91
CA GLN A 58 59.59 2.18 -11.45
C GLN A 58 58.46 2.54 -10.49
N ILE A 59 58.82 2.90 -9.27
CA ILE A 59 57.90 3.41 -8.26
C ILE A 59 57.95 4.93 -8.33
N GLY A 60 56.83 5.53 -8.73
CA GLY A 60 56.69 6.97 -8.85
C GLY A 60 56.65 7.70 -7.51
N PRO A 61 56.61 9.04 -7.53
CA PRO A 61 56.54 9.85 -6.32
C PRO A 61 55.29 9.55 -5.48
N GLY A 62 55.40 9.74 -4.17
CA GLY A 62 54.30 9.53 -3.23
C GLY A 62 54.70 9.62 -1.78
N ALA A 63 53.77 9.25 -0.90
CA ALA A 63 53.93 9.34 0.54
C ALA A 63 53.41 8.08 1.24
N ILE A 64 54.01 7.76 2.38
CA ILE A 64 53.53 6.80 3.37
C ILE A 64 53.24 7.54 4.66
N TYR A 65 52.15 7.19 5.32
CA TYR A 65 51.77 7.71 6.62
C TYR A 65 51.68 6.53 7.58
N ALA A 66 52.42 6.56 8.68
CA ALA A 66 52.42 5.49 9.68
C ALA A 66 52.57 6.07 11.09
N GLN A 67 51.90 5.43 12.06
CA GLN A 67 52.07 5.77 13.47
C GLN A 67 53.39 5.18 13.99
N VAL A 68 54.29 6.05 14.43
CA VAL A 68 55.62 5.70 14.93
C VAL A 68 56.00 6.61 16.13
N PRO A 69 57.00 6.23 16.94
CA PRO A 69 57.63 7.09 17.93
C PRO A 69 57.91 8.51 17.45
N VAL A 70 57.76 9.51 18.31
CA VAL A 70 58.20 10.89 18.03
C VAL A 70 59.67 10.94 17.67
N ASP A 71 60.54 10.23 18.39
CA ASP A 71 61.96 10.10 18.07
C ASP A 71 62.49 8.75 18.54
N SER A 72 62.68 7.81 17.61
CA SER A 72 63.25 6.48 17.90
C SER A 72 64.75 6.51 18.23
N VAL A 73 65.43 7.56 17.78
CA VAL A 73 66.84 7.88 18.07
C VAL A 73 66.98 9.35 18.43
N SER A 74 68.06 9.72 19.12
CA SER A 74 68.24 11.09 19.62
C SER A 74 68.18 12.14 18.50
N TYR A 75 67.29 13.13 18.60
CA TYR A 75 67.27 14.28 17.69
C TYR A 75 68.14 15.41 18.24
N GLY A 76 69.43 15.39 17.86
CA GLY A 76 70.43 16.27 18.47
C GLY A 76 70.42 16.14 20.00
N SER A 77 70.35 17.27 20.69
CA SER A 77 70.35 17.32 22.16
C SER A 77 68.99 17.01 22.83
N LEU A 78 67.92 16.75 22.07
CA LEU A 78 66.59 16.48 22.65
C LEU A 78 66.37 15.03 23.12
N GLY A 79 67.32 14.13 22.87
CA GLY A 79 67.21 12.73 23.26
C GLY A 79 66.13 11.96 22.48
N ILE A 80 65.83 10.76 22.97
CA ILE A 80 64.87 9.79 22.40
C ILE A 80 63.49 10.01 23.01
N ASP A 81 62.45 9.84 22.20
CA ASP A 81 61.06 9.79 22.64
C ASP A 81 60.33 8.64 21.93
N THR A 82 60.30 7.48 22.59
CA THR A 82 59.61 6.28 22.13
C THR A 82 58.27 6.05 22.79
N VAL A 83 57.90 6.90 23.77
CA VAL A 83 56.64 6.76 24.51
C VAL A 83 55.53 7.41 23.72
N ASP A 84 55.75 8.64 23.25
CA ASP A 84 54.75 9.36 22.46
C ASP A 84 54.76 8.88 21.01
N GLN A 85 53.57 8.64 20.48
CA GLN A 85 53.34 8.11 19.14
C GLN A 85 52.60 9.14 18.30
N ILE A 86 53.08 9.39 17.09
CA ILE A 86 52.44 10.29 16.13
C ILE A 86 52.42 9.65 14.75
N VAL A 87 51.45 10.05 13.91
CA VAL A 87 51.47 9.67 12.49
C VAL A 87 52.50 10.51 11.76
N LYS A 88 53.62 9.92 11.35
CA LYS A 88 54.63 10.59 10.53
C LYS A 88 54.34 10.39 9.04
N GLN A 89 54.79 11.36 8.26
CA GLN A 89 54.77 11.29 6.80
C GLN A 89 56.19 11.01 6.28
N GLY A 90 56.37 9.88 5.60
CA GLY A 90 57.54 9.62 4.76
C GLY A 90 57.22 10.01 3.32
N VAL A 91 58.13 10.72 2.64
CA VAL A 91 57.92 11.16 1.25
C VAL A 91 59.03 10.62 0.36
N SER A 92 58.65 10.08 -0.79
CA SER A 92 59.56 9.82 -1.91
C SER A 92 59.19 10.74 -3.07
N LEU A 93 60.08 11.69 -3.38
CA LEU A 93 59.98 12.55 -4.55
C LEU A 93 60.63 11.97 -5.81
N PRO A 94 61.78 11.26 -5.76
CA PRO A 94 62.37 10.67 -6.95
C PRO A 94 61.69 9.33 -7.30
N VAL A 95 61.76 8.96 -8.58
CA VAL A 95 61.38 7.62 -9.03
C VAL A 95 62.39 6.60 -8.51
N THR A 96 61.92 5.55 -7.86
CA THR A 96 62.78 4.45 -7.37
C THR A 96 62.63 3.24 -8.29
N ALA A 97 63.75 2.71 -8.80
CA ALA A 97 63.75 1.53 -9.66
C ALA A 97 64.09 0.27 -8.88
N LEU A 98 63.28 -0.79 -9.03
CA LEU A 98 63.50 -2.10 -8.42
C LEU A 98 63.68 -3.15 -9.52
N THR A 99 64.83 -3.80 -9.53
CA THR A 99 65.15 -4.86 -10.52
C THR A 99 64.68 -6.22 -10.00
N LEU A 100 64.01 -6.98 -10.86
CA LEU A 100 63.45 -8.29 -10.59
C LEU A 100 64.19 -9.35 -11.41
N THR A 101 64.21 -10.59 -10.93
CA THR A 101 64.87 -11.70 -11.62
C THR A 101 63.83 -12.75 -12.01
N PRO A 102 63.79 -13.20 -13.29
CA PRO A 102 62.90 -14.29 -13.69
C PRO A 102 63.35 -15.60 -13.03
N PRO A 103 62.42 -16.55 -12.78
CA PRO A 103 62.78 -17.87 -12.28
C PRO A 103 63.61 -18.63 -13.34
N SER A 104 64.44 -19.57 -12.90
CA SER A 104 65.35 -20.33 -13.80
C SER A 104 64.70 -21.51 -14.51
N THR A 105 63.59 -22.05 -13.98
CA THR A 105 62.91 -23.24 -14.52
C THR A 105 61.85 -22.88 -15.56
N ALA A 106 61.91 -23.51 -16.74
CA ALA A 106 60.91 -23.34 -17.79
C ALA A 106 59.49 -23.70 -17.31
N GLY A 107 58.51 -22.89 -17.72
CA GLY A 107 57.10 -23.05 -17.31
C GLY A 107 56.75 -22.50 -15.92
N GLN A 108 57.74 -21.98 -15.18
CA GLN A 108 57.50 -21.33 -13.89
C GLN A 108 57.34 -19.80 -13.99
N ALA A 109 56.65 -19.23 -13.01
CA ALA A 109 56.58 -17.81 -12.74
C ALA A 109 56.80 -17.56 -11.24
N ILE A 110 57.20 -16.34 -10.90
CA ILE A 110 57.37 -15.87 -9.53
C ILE A 110 56.58 -14.57 -9.33
N ASN A 111 55.92 -14.44 -8.18
CA ASN A 111 55.37 -13.16 -7.74
C ASN A 111 56.40 -12.43 -6.88
N TYR A 112 56.66 -11.18 -7.19
CA TYR A 112 57.34 -10.24 -6.31
C TYR A 112 56.31 -9.36 -5.61
N LEU A 113 56.41 -9.25 -4.29
CA LEU A 113 55.70 -8.23 -3.53
C LEU A 113 56.58 -6.98 -3.47
N ILE A 114 56.10 -5.86 -4.03
CA ILE A 114 56.69 -4.56 -3.78
C ILE A 114 56.11 -4.06 -2.47
N GLU A 115 56.97 -3.86 -1.48
CA GLU A 115 56.60 -3.40 -0.15
C GLU A 115 57.37 -2.16 0.24
N ALA A 116 56.79 -1.38 1.16
CA ALA A 116 57.34 -0.12 1.60
C ALA A 116 57.29 0.02 3.13
N GLU A 117 58.29 0.69 3.69
CA GLU A 117 58.36 1.06 5.10
C GLU A 117 58.67 2.56 5.23
N LEU A 118 58.11 3.19 6.27
CA LEU A 118 58.50 4.54 6.67
C LEU A 118 59.86 4.47 7.36
N VAL A 119 60.84 5.21 6.83
CA VAL A 119 62.20 5.23 7.39
C VAL A 119 62.57 6.64 7.81
N GLU A 120 63.23 6.74 8.97
CA GLU A 120 63.91 7.95 9.39
C GLU A 120 65.41 7.75 9.31
N GLN A 121 66.10 8.65 8.63
CA GLN A 121 67.55 8.58 8.48
C GLN A 121 68.18 9.95 8.69
N ASP A 122 69.24 9.97 9.48
CA ASP A 122 70.11 11.13 9.61
C ASP A 122 71.09 11.17 8.43
N THR A 123 71.09 12.28 7.68
CA THR A 123 71.87 12.47 6.46
C THR A 123 72.54 13.84 6.43
N GLY A 124 73.25 14.12 5.33
CA GLY A 124 73.89 15.42 5.12
C GLY A 124 75.11 15.64 6.02
N ASN A 125 75.94 14.62 6.24
CA ASN A 125 77.08 14.72 7.13
C ASN A 125 78.06 15.82 6.69
N ILE A 126 78.27 16.82 7.56
CA ILE A 126 79.26 17.89 7.34
C ILE A 126 80.11 18.09 8.60
N VAL A 127 81.34 18.57 8.42
CA VAL A 127 82.20 18.98 9.54
C VAL A 127 81.73 20.36 10.01
N LEU A 128 81.10 20.40 11.17
CA LEU A 128 80.54 21.63 11.75
C LEU A 128 81.58 22.41 12.56
N SER A 129 81.46 23.73 12.60
CA SER A 129 82.24 24.59 13.49
C SER A 129 81.58 24.67 14.87
N TYR A 130 82.33 24.42 15.94
CA TYR A 130 81.85 24.47 17.32
C TYR A 130 82.49 25.61 18.11
N PHE A 131 81.75 26.19 19.07
CA PHE A 131 82.29 27.21 19.97
C PHE A 131 83.41 26.62 20.86
N ASN A 132 84.52 27.35 20.95
CA ASN A 132 85.66 26.99 21.79
C ASN A 132 85.75 27.97 22.96
N SER A 133 85.31 27.54 24.14
CA SER A 133 85.34 28.36 25.35
C SER A 133 86.76 28.66 25.84
N ALA A 134 87.75 27.82 25.52
CA ALA A 134 89.15 28.02 25.90
C ALA A 134 89.86 29.03 24.98
N ASN A 135 89.42 29.17 23.73
CA ASN A 135 89.90 30.20 22.81
C ASN A 135 88.77 30.66 21.85
N PRO A 136 87.98 31.68 22.22
CA PRO A 136 86.86 32.15 21.42
C PRO A 136 87.23 32.68 20.03
N ALA A 137 88.51 33.00 19.79
CA ALA A 137 88.99 33.44 18.47
C ALA A 137 89.15 32.29 17.47
N MET A 138 89.09 31.02 17.91
CA MET A 138 89.22 29.84 17.05
C MET A 138 88.16 28.80 17.34
N ALA A 139 87.21 28.62 16.42
CA ALA A 139 86.22 27.55 16.50
C ALA A 139 86.87 26.16 16.43
N PHE A 140 86.27 25.19 17.12
CA PHE A 140 86.59 23.78 16.91
C PHE A 140 86.04 23.30 15.56
N THR A 141 86.75 22.38 14.92
CA THR A 141 86.29 21.67 13.72
C THR A 141 85.78 20.28 14.14
N GLY A 142 84.47 20.05 14.01
CA GLY A 142 83.80 18.87 14.55
C GLY A 142 83.69 18.87 16.09
N PRO A 143 82.95 17.91 16.67
CA PRO A 143 82.74 17.82 18.11
C PRO A 143 84.06 17.74 18.87
N GLY A 144 84.27 18.62 19.83
CA GLY A 144 85.50 18.66 20.64
C GLY A 144 86.80 18.86 19.85
N GLY A 145 86.73 19.34 18.60
CA GLY A 145 87.89 19.49 17.71
C GLY A 145 88.34 18.19 17.02
N SER A 146 87.48 17.18 16.97
CA SER A 146 87.80 15.85 16.40
C SER A 146 87.91 15.79 14.87
N GLY A 147 87.45 16.82 14.15
CA GLY A 147 87.35 16.82 12.69
C GLY A 147 86.28 15.87 12.13
N THR A 148 85.49 15.20 12.97
CA THR A 148 84.46 14.25 12.53
C THR A 148 83.22 14.97 12.01
N ALA A 149 82.72 14.55 10.84
CA ALA A 149 81.48 15.06 10.27
C ALA A 149 80.26 14.49 10.99
N GLN A 150 79.20 15.29 11.12
CA GLN A 150 77.94 14.91 11.76
C GLN A 150 76.75 15.19 10.84
N PRO A 151 75.68 14.37 10.92
CA PRO A 151 74.48 14.61 10.15
C PRO A 151 73.82 15.94 10.56
N THR A 152 73.27 16.66 9.58
CA THR A 152 72.60 17.95 9.80
C THR A 152 71.13 17.96 9.38
N LEU A 153 70.64 16.83 8.89
CA LEU A 153 69.26 16.67 8.46
C LEU A 153 68.73 15.31 8.89
N ARG A 154 67.56 15.30 9.52
CA ARG A 154 66.76 14.08 9.69
C ARG A 154 65.72 14.04 8.59
N GLN A 155 65.80 13.02 7.73
CA GLN A 155 64.86 12.81 6.63
C GLN A 155 63.88 11.70 7.00
N CYS A 156 62.59 11.97 6.80
CA CYS A 156 61.55 10.95 6.83
C CYS A 156 61.22 10.55 5.39
N GLY A 157 61.65 9.35 4.99
CA GLY A 157 61.56 8.83 3.64
C GLY A 157 60.77 7.54 3.56
N ILE A 158 60.90 6.87 2.42
CA ILE A 158 60.28 5.57 2.16
C ILE A 158 61.37 4.62 1.70
N ASN A 159 61.50 3.48 2.36
CA ASN A 159 62.32 2.38 1.85
C ASN A 159 61.46 1.44 1.02
N PHE A 160 61.90 1.08 -0.18
CA PHE A 160 61.19 0.14 -1.06
C PHE A 160 61.97 -1.15 -1.22
N VAL A 161 61.27 -2.28 -1.09
CA VAL A 161 61.85 -3.62 -1.27
C VAL A 161 61.00 -4.42 -2.25
N ALA A 162 61.66 -5.18 -3.12
CA ALA A 162 61.01 -6.19 -3.95
C ALA A 162 61.24 -7.58 -3.34
N LYS A 163 60.26 -8.08 -2.60
CA LYS A 163 60.34 -9.38 -1.93
C LYS A 163 59.93 -10.50 -2.88
N ALA A 164 60.86 -11.42 -3.12
CA ALA A 164 60.64 -12.57 -3.99
C ALA A 164 59.75 -13.62 -3.30
N GLY A 165 58.73 -14.11 -4.01
CA GLY A 165 57.96 -15.29 -3.62
C GLY A 165 58.66 -16.60 -3.96
N VAL A 166 57.92 -17.70 -3.90
CA VAL A 166 58.40 -19.00 -4.39
C VAL A 166 57.99 -19.18 -5.84
N ALA A 167 58.95 -19.50 -6.71
CA ALA A 167 58.67 -19.83 -8.10
C ALA A 167 57.81 -21.11 -8.18
N ALA A 168 56.73 -21.06 -8.94
CA ALA A 168 55.82 -22.19 -9.15
C ALA A 168 55.36 -22.24 -10.61
N THR A 169 54.64 -23.30 -10.99
CA THR A 169 53.99 -23.37 -12.30
C THR A 169 53.23 -22.08 -12.58
N ALA A 170 53.39 -21.50 -13.78
CA ALA A 170 52.74 -20.25 -14.12
C ALA A 170 51.21 -20.35 -13.89
N GLY A 171 50.68 -19.44 -13.09
CA GLY A 171 49.28 -19.44 -12.64
C GLY A 171 49.04 -20.01 -11.24
N SER A 172 50.02 -20.67 -10.63
CA SER A 172 49.92 -21.22 -9.26
C SER A 172 50.91 -20.59 -8.28
N GLN A 173 51.62 -19.53 -8.67
CA GLN A 173 52.57 -18.84 -7.81
C GLN A 173 51.85 -18.07 -6.69
N VAL A 174 52.43 -18.09 -5.50
CA VAL A 174 51.87 -17.45 -4.30
C VAL A 174 52.65 -16.16 -4.02
N THR A 175 51.92 -15.07 -3.79
CA THR A 175 52.52 -13.79 -3.35
C THR A 175 53.00 -13.92 -1.90
N PRO A 176 54.26 -13.56 -1.58
CA PRO A 176 54.74 -13.56 -0.21
C PRO A 176 53.99 -12.53 0.64
N ALA A 177 53.90 -12.76 1.95
CA ALA A 177 53.35 -11.76 2.89
C ALA A 177 54.34 -10.60 3.11
N PRO A 178 53.87 -9.38 3.42
CA PRO A 178 54.75 -8.27 3.79
C PRO A 178 55.62 -8.57 5.02
N ASP A 179 56.82 -8.00 5.07
CA ASP A 179 57.69 -8.06 6.26
C ASP A 179 57.15 -7.24 7.43
N ALA A 180 57.60 -7.53 8.65
CA ALA A 180 57.22 -6.75 9.83
C ALA A 180 57.75 -5.31 9.68
N GLY A 181 56.87 -4.32 9.87
CA GLY A 181 57.17 -2.90 9.62
C GLY A 181 56.90 -2.45 8.17
N TYR A 182 56.74 -3.40 7.24
CA TYR A 182 56.45 -3.11 5.84
C TYR A 182 54.95 -3.23 5.53
N VAL A 183 54.53 -2.50 4.51
CA VAL A 183 53.22 -2.63 3.90
C VAL A 183 53.34 -3.01 2.44
N GLY A 184 52.55 -4.02 2.02
CA GLY A 184 52.51 -4.47 0.63
C GLY A 184 51.78 -3.45 -0.26
N LEU A 185 52.37 -3.12 -1.41
CA LEU A 185 51.83 -2.15 -2.36
C LEU A 185 51.37 -2.79 -3.68
N TRP A 186 52.29 -3.51 -4.32
CA TRP A 186 52.09 -4.06 -5.67
C TRP A 186 52.56 -5.51 -5.73
N VAL A 187 51.98 -6.28 -6.64
CA VAL A 187 52.42 -7.62 -6.99
C VAL A 187 52.86 -7.61 -8.45
N VAL A 188 54.09 -8.09 -8.70
CA VAL A 188 54.66 -8.19 -10.04
C VAL A 188 54.90 -9.65 -10.38
N THR A 189 54.23 -10.17 -11.41
CA THR A 189 54.41 -11.55 -11.88
C THR A 189 55.48 -11.61 -12.97
N VAL A 190 56.58 -12.32 -12.69
CA VAL A 190 57.69 -12.48 -13.63
C VAL A 190 57.73 -13.94 -14.09
N ALA A 191 57.52 -14.17 -15.38
CA ALA A 191 57.61 -15.50 -15.98
C ALA A 191 59.07 -15.86 -16.31
N ASN A 192 59.38 -17.16 -16.33
CA ASN A 192 60.65 -17.65 -16.87
C ASN A 192 60.87 -17.12 -18.30
N GLY A 193 62.10 -16.71 -18.61
CA GLY A 193 62.48 -16.20 -19.93
C GLY A 193 62.00 -14.77 -20.22
N ALA A 194 61.29 -14.10 -19.29
CA ALA A 194 60.95 -12.70 -19.45
C ALA A 194 62.23 -11.84 -19.51
N SER A 195 62.30 -10.91 -20.47
CA SER A 195 63.38 -9.90 -20.58
C SER A 195 62.89 -8.47 -20.33
N ALA A 196 61.57 -8.30 -20.19
CA ALA A 196 60.91 -7.02 -19.96
C ALA A 196 59.60 -7.23 -19.19
N LEU A 197 59.20 -6.23 -18.42
CA LEU A 197 57.91 -6.17 -17.74
C LEU A 197 56.91 -5.34 -18.54
N THR A 198 55.65 -5.74 -18.48
CA THR A 198 54.51 -5.00 -19.04
C THR A 198 53.55 -4.62 -17.92
N SER A 199 52.66 -3.65 -18.17
CA SER A 199 51.63 -3.25 -17.20
C SER A 199 50.71 -4.40 -16.79
N ALA A 200 50.45 -5.36 -17.69
CA ALA A 200 49.62 -6.53 -17.40
C ALA A 200 50.20 -7.46 -16.34
N GLN A 201 51.51 -7.36 -16.07
CA GLN A 201 52.20 -8.16 -15.06
C GLN A 201 52.22 -7.48 -13.68
N ILE A 202 51.73 -6.24 -13.58
CA ILE A 202 51.74 -5.43 -12.37
C ILE A 202 50.29 -5.26 -11.91
N GLY A 203 49.99 -5.71 -10.70
CA GLY A 203 48.69 -5.55 -10.06
C GLY A 203 48.82 -4.99 -8.65
N SER A 204 47.80 -4.28 -8.16
CA SER A 204 47.79 -3.82 -6.76
C SER A 204 47.73 -5.01 -5.81
N PHE A 205 48.51 -4.96 -4.72
CA PHE A 205 48.35 -5.95 -3.67
C PHE A 205 46.98 -5.81 -3.01
N ALA A 206 46.29 -6.92 -2.76
CA ALA A 206 44.90 -6.90 -2.27
C ALA A 206 44.73 -6.21 -0.90
N GLY A 207 45.79 -6.21 -0.08
CA GLY A 207 45.82 -5.51 1.22
C GLY A 207 46.50 -4.13 1.18
N ALA A 208 46.77 -3.56 0.01
CA ALA A 208 47.47 -2.28 -0.08
C ALA A 208 46.60 -1.11 0.42
N PRO A 209 47.06 -0.30 1.39
CA PRO A 209 46.24 0.75 1.99
C PRO A 209 46.35 2.07 1.22
N PHE A 210 46.13 2.02 -0.10
CA PHE A 210 46.11 3.24 -0.90
C PHE A 210 44.92 4.11 -0.55
N ILE A 211 45.16 5.42 -0.44
CA ILE A 211 44.09 6.42 -0.38
C ILE A 211 43.43 6.45 -1.76
N ALA A 212 42.42 5.61 -1.94
CA ALA A 212 41.76 5.37 -3.22
C ALA A 212 41.04 6.62 -3.77
N VAL A 213 40.61 7.53 -2.88
CA VAL A 213 39.80 8.70 -3.26
C VAL A 213 40.19 9.91 -2.44
N LYS A 214 40.36 11.04 -3.12
CA LYS A 214 40.68 12.32 -2.46
C LYS A 214 39.42 13.06 -2.07
N LEU A 215 39.53 13.96 -1.08
CA LEU A 215 38.40 14.78 -0.61
C LEU A 215 37.63 15.47 -1.75
N PRO A 216 38.25 16.06 -2.78
CA PRO A 216 37.51 16.66 -3.89
C PRO A 216 36.67 15.67 -4.72
N GLN A 217 37.03 14.39 -4.70
CA GLN A 217 36.33 13.33 -5.42
C GLN A 217 35.22 12.68 -4.57
N MET A 218 35.22 12.88 -3.24
CA MET A 218 34.19 12.36 -2.33
C MET A 218 32.76 12.70 -2.76
N PRO A 219 32.42 13.95 -3.13
CA PRO A 219 31.04 14.29 -3.49
C PRO A 219 30.52 13.47 -4.67
N ALA A 220 31.36 13.24 -5.69
CA ALA A 220 30.99 12.43 -6.84
C ALA A 220 30.74 10.96 -6.44
N TRP A 221 31.53 10.42 -5.51
CA TRP A 221 31.36 9.06 -5.01
C TRP A 221 30.10 8.89 -4.18
N VAL A 222 29.79 9.88 -3.33
CA VAL A 222 28.56 9.92 -2.53
C VAL A 222 27.33 10.09 -3.43
N GLN A 223 27.34 11.07 -4.32
CA GLN A 223 26.22 11.35 -5.24
C GLN A 223 26.00 10.23 -6.25
N GLY A 224 27.07 9.58 -6.71
CA GLY A 224 27.01 8.40 -7.56
C GLY A 224 26.55 7.13 -6.82
N GLY A 225 26.35 7.19 -5.50
CA GLY A 225 25.91 6.06 -4.70
C GLY A 225 26.96 4.97 -4.51
N THR A 226 28.24 5.25 -4.80
CA THR A 226 29.34 4.26 -4.78
C THR A 226 29.47 3.56 -3.42
N TYR A 227 29.19 4.27 -2.33
CA TYR A 227 29.22 3.74 -0.96
C TYR A 227 27.93 3.03 -0.53
N GLY A 228 26.83 3.24 -1.23
CA GLY A 228 25.51 2.72 -0.86
C GLY A 228 25.01 1.59 -1.76
N PHE A 229 25.81 1.19 -2.76
CA PHE A 229 25.37 0.32 -3.83
C PHE A 229 26.46 -0.67 -4.28
N ALA A 230 26.07 -1.92 -4.52
CA ALA A 230 26.90 -2.93 -5.17
C ALA A 230 26.17 -3.61 -6.33
N ILE A 231 26.95 -4.14 -7.27
CA ILE A 231 26.46 -4.94 -8.39
C ILE A 231 26.60 -6.42 -8.00
N ASP A 232 25.53 -7.18 -8.19
CA ASP A 232 25.58 -8.65 -8.12
C ASP A 232 26.37 -9.22 -9.30
N THR A 233 27.40 -10.01 -9.01
CA THR A 233 28.22 -10.74 -9.99
C THR A 233 28.04 -12.25 -9.88
N GLY A 234 27.09 -12.70 -9.05
CA GLY A 234 26.83 -14.10 -8.76
C GLY A 234 25.89 -14.79 -9.77
N ALA A 235 25.40 -15.96 -9.35
CA ALA A 235 24.44 -16.76 -10.12
C ALA A 235 22.98 -16.36 -9.81
N GLN A 236 22.01 -17.03 -10.45
CA GLN A 236 20.58 -16.71 -10.38
C GLN A 236 20.05 -16.54 -8.93
N ASN A 237 20.32 -17.49 -8.05
CA ASN A 237 19.88 -17.49 -6.64
C ASN A 237 21.04 -17.41 -5.63
N ALA A 238 22.26 -17.14 -6.10
CA ALA A 238 23.45 -17.07 -5.27
C ALA A 238 24.23 -15.81 -5.63
N MET A 239 23.84 -14.70 -5.00
CA MET A 239 24.41 -13.39 -5.29
C MET A 239 25.84 -13.29 -4.74
N VAL A 240 26.68 -12.53 -5.44
CA VAL A 240 28.02 -12.17 -4.98
C VAL A 240 28.16 -10.67 -5.14
N VAL A 241 28.47 -9.96 -4.06
CA VAL A 241 28.59 -8.51 -4.06
C VAL A 241 29.90 -8.08 -3.40
N ALA A 242 30.51 -7.05 -3.97
CA ALA A 242 31.67 -6.39 -3.39
C ALA A 242 31.35 -4.90 -3.20
N LEU A 243 31.41 -4.44 -1.96
CA LEU A 243 31.26 -3.04 -1.59
C LEU A 243 32.60 -2.33 -1.78
N ASN A 244 32.55 -1.05 -2.15
CA ASN A 244 33.73 -0.23 -2.33
C ASN A 244 33.56 1.15 -1.63
N PRO A 245 34.30 1.43 -0.54
CA PRO A 245 35.26 0.55 0.12
C PRO A 245 34.55 -0.62 0.84
N ALA A 246 35.25 -1.74 0.99
CA ALA A 246 34.77 -2.86 1.79
C ALA A 246 34.80 -2.48 3.28
N PRO A 247 33.66 -2.52 4.00
CA PRO A 247 33.66 -2.30 5.44
C PRO A 247 34.50 -3.36 6.15
N ALA A 248 35.19 -2.97 7.22
CA ALA A 248 35.99 -3.90 8.02
C ALA A 248 35.14 -4.99 8.69
N THR A 249 33.90 -4.67 9.05
CA THR A 249 32.94 -5.61 9.63
C THR A 249 31.53 -5.33 9.08
N ILE A 250 30.72 -6.39 8.99
CA ILE A 250 29.30 -6.31 8.67
C ILE A 250 28.54 -6.79 9.90
N GLY A 251 28.01 -5.85 10.69
CA GLY A 251 27.24 -6.13 11.90
C GLY A 251 25.73 -6.17 11.64
N ALA A 252 24.97 -6.65 12.63
CA ALA A 252 23.51 -6.55 12.60
C ALA A 252 23.05 -5.07 12.45
N GLY A 253 22.05 -4.83 11.61
CA GLY A 253 21.58 -3.51 11.22
C GLY A 253 22.34 -2.89 10.03
N PHE A 254 23.33 -3.57 9.46
CA PHE A 254 24.01 -3.09 8.25
C PHE A 254 23.07 -3.14 7.04
N GLU A 255 22.98 -2.05 6.28
CA GLU A 255 22.11 -1.94 5.11
C GLU A 255 22.90 -1.60 3.85
N MET A 256 22.48 -2.15 2.71
CA MET A 256 23.01 -1.78 1.40
C MET A 256 21.97 -1.94 0.29
N ARG A 257 22.23 -1.30 -0.86
CA ARG A 257 21.51 -1.55 -2.10
C ARG A 257 22.32 -2.45 -3.02
N VAL A 258 21.65 -3.40 -3.65
CA VAL A 258 22.26 -4.36 -4.59
C VAL A 258 21.45 -4.36 -5.88
N ARG A 259 22.11 -4.21 -7.03
CA ARG A 259 21.47 -4.46 -8.32
C ARG A 259 21.67 -5.90 -8.71
N LYS A 260 20.57 -6.64 -8.80
CA LYS A 260 20.55 -8.02 -9.29
C LYS A 260 20.98 -8.06 -10.76
N ILE A 261 21.87 -8.97 -11.13
CA ILE A 261 22.23 -9.16 -12.54
C ILE A 261 21.26 -10.09 -13.26
N GLY A 262 20.91 -9.69 -14.49
CA GLY A 262 20.62 -10.50 -15.68
C GLY A 262 19.48 -11.52 -15.66
N THR A 263 19.32 -12.28 -14.59
CA THR A 263 18.34 -13.37 -14.46
C THR A 263 17.57 -13.21 -13.16
N ALA A 264 16.25 -13.24 -13.26
CA ALA A 264 15.37 -13.14 -12.12
C ALA A 264 15.56 -14.34 -11.17
N SER A 265 15.47 -14.11 -9.87
CA SER A 265 15.46 -15.23 -8.91
C SER A 265 14.22 -16.10 -9.09
N ASN A 266 14.29 -17.37 -8.70
CA ASN A 266 13.17 -18.30 -8.83
C ASN A 266 13.02 -19.22 -7.61
N GLY A 267 13.59 -18.85 -6.47
CA GLY A 267 13.53 -19.64 -5.24
C GLY A 267 14.38 -19.04 -4.12
N PRO A 268 14.72 -19.86 -3.10
CA PRO A 268 15.55 -19.44 -1.98
C PRO A 268 16.88 -18.85 -2.44
N MET A 269 17.27 -17.72 -1.85
CA MET A 269 18.45 -16.98 -2.26
C MET A 269 19.55 -17.00 -1.19
N THR A 270 20.80 -16.91 -1.64
CA THR A 270 21.96 -16.61 -0.79
C THR A 270 22.71 -15.39 -1.33
N ILE A 271 23.53 -14.78 -0.48
CA ILE A 271 24.41 -13.68 -0.82
C ILE A 271 25.76 -13.84 -0.11
N ALA A 272 26.85 -13.65 -0.85
CA ALA A 272 28.21 -13.47 -0.32
C ALA A 272 28.62 -12.01 -0.49
N VAL A 273 29.12 -11.39 0.59
CA VAL A 273 29.51 -9.96 0.60
C VAL A 273 30.99 -9.85 0.89
N ASN A 274 31.75 -9.13 0.07
CA ASN A 274 33.20 -8.89 0.23
C ASN A 274 34.01 -10.20 0.42
N GLY A 275 33.62 -11.29 -0.26
CA GLY A 275 34.30 -12.58 -0.18
C GLY A 275 33.99 -13.39 1.09
N ALA A 276 33.09 -12.92 1.96
CA ALA A 276 32.59 -13.70 3.10
C ALA A 276 31.81 -14.95 2.63
N PRO A 277 31.66 -15.98 3.50
CA PRO A 277 30.82 -17.14 3.22
C PRO A 277 29.40 -16.74 2.82
N GLN A 278 28.75 -17.54 1.97
CA GLN A 278 27.37 -17.30 1.56
C GLN A 278 26.42 -17.42 2.76
N VAL A 279 25.53 -16.43 2.89
CA VAL A 279 24.49 -16.36 3.92
C VAL A 279 23.12 -16.29 3.23
N ALA A 280 22.07 -16.81 3.88
CA ALA A 280 20.72 -16.77 3.35
C ALA A 280 20.23 -15.32 3.15
N LEU A 281 19.56 -15.08 2.03
CA LEU A 281 18.75 -13.89 1.77
C LEU A 281 17.28 -14.31 1.85
N VAL A 282 16.61 -13.81 2.89
CA VAL A 282 15.25 -14.16 3.26
C VAL A 282 14.33 -12.95 3.08
N ALA A 283 13.02 -13.19 3.05
CA ALA A 283 12.04 -12.12 3.02
C ALA A 283 12.11 -11.27 4.30
N ALA A 284 11.47 -10.09 4.30
CA ALA A 284 11.44 -9.20 5.45
C ALA A 284 10.97 -9.91 6.75
N ASP A 285 10.00 -10.83 6.64
CA ASP A 285 9.47 -11.62 7.76
C ASP A 285 10.40 -12.78 8.22
N GLY A 286 11.42 -13.12 7.44
CA GLY A 286 12.40 -14.17 7.75
C GLY A 286 12.11 -15.51 7.11
N SER A 287 10.99 -15.62 6.40
CA SER A 287 10.71 -16.79 5.56
C SER A 287 11.68 -16.83 4.38
N ALA A 288 11.98 -18.05 3.90
CA ALA A 288 12.79 -18.21 2.71
C ALA A 288 12.12 -17.52 1.51
N MET A 289 12.91 -16.81 0.70
CA MET A 289 12.43 -16.24 -0.56
C MET A 289 11.79 -17.33 -1.42
N SER A 290 10.57 -17.09 -1.90
CA SER A 290 9.80 -18.05 -2.68
C SER A 290 9.74 -17.68 -4.18
N THR A 291 9.14 -18.54 -4.99
CA THR A 291 8.87 -18.28 -6.41
C THR A 291 7.93 -17.10 -6.66
N THR A 292 7.21 -16.61 -5.64
CA THR A 292 6.36 -15.42 -5.72
C THR A 292 7.08 -14.16 -5.24
N GLN A 293 8.17 -14.30 -4.50
CA GLN A 293 9.05 -13.22 -4.04
C GLN A 293 10.29 -13.17 -4.92
N VAL A 294 10.08 -12.82 -6.19
CA VAL A 294 11.15 -12.76 -7.20
C VAL A 294 11.89 -11.43 -7.10
N MET A 295 13.22 -11.45 -7.20
CA MET A 295 14.04 -10.31 -7.57
C MET A 295 14.24 -10.33 -9.09
N PRO A 296 13.59 -9.44 -9.86
CA PRO A 296 13.76 -9.40 -11.30
C PRO A 296 15.20 -9.09 -11.73
N ALA A 297 15.53 -9.38 -12.99
CA ALA A 297 16.78 -8.94 -13.58
C ALA A 297 16.90 -7.41 -13.52
N ASN A 298 18.08 -6.88 -13.18
CA ASN A 298 18.36 -5.45 -12.98
C ASN A 298 17.59 -4.79 -11.83
N TYR A 299 16.91 -5.55 -11.00
CA TYR A 299 16.19 -5.01 -9.85
C TYR A 299 17.15 -4.44 -8.80
N LEU A 300 16.82 -3.26 -8.27
CA LEU A 300 17.57 -2.61 -7.19
C LEU A 300 16.97 -3.02 -5.84
N ALA A 301 17.56 -4.02 -5.19
CA ALA A 301 17.17 -4.49 -3.87
C ALA A 301 17.85 -3.67 -2.77
N HIS A 302 17.11 -3.27 -1.75
CA HIS A 302 17.58 -2.81 -0.45
C HIS A 302 17.53 -4.01 0.48
N ILE A 303 18.67 -4.32 1.10
CA ILE A 303 18.82 -5.45 2.00
C ILE A 303 19.45 -5.01 3.31
N ALA A 304 19.07 -5.67 4.41
CA ALA A 304 19.57 -5.41 5.75
C ALA A 304 20.07 -6.71 6.40
N PHE A 305 21.24 -6.69 7.03
CA PHE A 305 21.77 -7.85 7.74
C PHE A 305 21.22 -7.87 9.18
N ASP A 306 20.59 -8.96 9.62
CA ASP A 306 20.03 -9.08 10.97
C ASP A 306 20.99 -9.72 11.99
N GLY A 307 22.22 -10.06 11.55
CA GLY A 307 23.21 -10.81 12.34
C GLY A 307 23.28 -12.30 12.00
N THR A 308 22.28 -12.85 11.32
CA THR A 308 22.22 -14.27 10.89
C THR A 308 21.94 -14.41 9.40
N SER A 309 21.08 -13.56 8.83
CA SER A 309 20.62 -13.59 7.45
C SER A 309 20.45 -12.17 6.89
N TRP A 310 20.44 -12.05 5.57
CA TRP A 310 20.07 -10.82 4.90
C TRP A 310 18.56 -10.77 4.70
N ARG A 311 17.94 -9.64 5.02
CA ARG A 311 16.51 -9.36 4.85
C ARG A 311 16.28 -8.57 3.58
N PHE A 312 15.35 -9.02 2.76
CA PHE A 312 14.88 -8.26 1.60
C PHE A 312 13.85 -7.21 2.03
N MET A 313 14.22 -5.93 1.94
CA MET A 313 13.46 -4.81 2.52
C MET A 313 12.50 -4.14 1.52
N ASN A 314 12.57 -4.45 0.23
CA ASN A 314 11.69 -3.80 -0.77
C ASN A 314 10.28 -4.39 -0.81
N GLY A 315 10.03 -5.48 -0.08
CA GLY A 315 8.69 -6.06 0.04
C GLY A 315 7.88 -5.31 1.09
N ILE A 316 6.64 -4.96 0.76
CA ILE A 316 5.64 -4.64 1.78
C ILE A 316 5.34 -5.96 2.50
N THR A 317 5.38 -5.99 3.84
CA THR A 317 4.79 -7.08 4.62
C THR A 317 3.28 -7.07 4.42
N ALA A 318 2.82 -7.57 3.27
CA ALA A 318 1.47 -8.07 3.18
C ALA A 318 1.47 -9.36 3.99
N SER A 319 1.09 -9.26 5.26
CA SER A 319 0.71 -10.43 6.03
C SER A 319 -0.37 -11.12 5.20
N ALA A 320 -0.05 -12.29 4.64
CA ALA A 320 -1.01 -13.03 3.85
C ALA A 320 -2.29 -13.15 4.68
N VAL A 321 -3.40 -12.63 4.17
CA VAL A 321 -4.70 -13.06 4.66
C VAL A 321 -4.67 -14.56 4.45
N GLY A 322 -4.65 -15.30 5.57
CA GLY A 322 -4.39 -16.74 5.60
C GLY A 322 -5.15 -17.42 4.48
N SER A 323 -4.46 -18.34 3.80
CA SER A 323 -5.02 -19.16 2.72
C SER A 323 -6.50 -19.45 2.97
N LEU A 324 -7.36 -19.02 2.05
CA LEU A 324 -8.78 -19.38 2.04
C LEU A 324 -8.88 -20.90 1.90
N SER A 325 -8.84 -21.62 3.01
CA SER A 325 -9.08 -23.05 3.04
C SER A 325 -10.59 -23.26 3.11
N ALA A 326 -11.19 -23.77 2.04
CA ALA A 326 -12.53 -24.35 2.11
C ALA A 326 -12.44 -25.60 2.99
N SER A 327 -12.60 -25.45 4.30
CA SER A 327 -12.82 -26.60 5.17
C SER A 327 -14.24 -27.07 4.94
N SER A 328 -14.36 -28.20 4.22
CA SER A 328 -15.59 -28.98 4.06
C SER A 328 -16.82 -28.21 3.58
N GLY A 329 -16.93 -27.97 2.27
CA GLY A 329 -18.22 -27.83 1.54
C GLY A 329 -19.22 -26.74 1.98
N GLU A 330 -18.98 -26.01 3.06
CA GLU A 330 -19.92 -25.12 3.73
C GLU A 330 -19.33 -23.71 3.85
N GLY A 331 -19.20 -23.03 2.71
CA GLY A 331 -18.94 -21.59 2.66
C GLY A 331 -17.53 -21.11 3.03
N ILE A 332 -17.29 -19.82 2.77
CA ILE A 332 -16.05 -19.11 3.10
C ILE A 332 -16.24 -18.49 4.50
N ASN A 333 -15.51 -18.98 5.50
CA ASN A 333 -15.54 -18.40 6.84
C ASN A 333 -14.47 -17.29 6.92
N VAL A 334 -14.90 -16.03 7.03
CA VAL A 334 -14.00 -14.87 7.13
C VAL A 334 -13.88 -14.50 8.61
N ASN A 335 -12.74 -14.81 9.22
CA ASN A 335 -12.47 -14.42 10.60
C ASN A 335 -11.58 -13.16 10.61
N GLY A 336 -12.09 -12.08 11.20
CA GLY A 336 -11.44 -10.76 11.24
C GLY A 336 -12.12 -9.72 10.34
N SER A 337 -11.79 -8.44 10.56
CA SER A 337 -12.40 -7.27 9.89
C SER A 337 -12.15 -7.15 8.37
N GLY A 338 -11.76 -8.24 7.71
CA GLY A 338 -11.52 -8.28 6.26
C GLY A 338 -12.82 -8.32 5.47
N VAL A 339 -12.88 -7.54 4.39
CA VAL A 339 -13.98 -7.58 3.41
C VAL A 339 -13.64 -8.60 2.34
N VAL A 340 -14.45 -9.64 2.17
CA VAL A 340 -14.35 -10.56 1.01
C VAL A 340 -15.18 -9.98 -0.13
N ALA A 341 -14.51 -9.40 -1.13
CA ALA A 341 -15.13 -9.08 -2.40
C ALA A 341 -15.10 -10.33 -3.28
N LEU A 342 -16.25 -10.99 -3.46
CA LEU A 342 -16.41 -12.03 -4.47
C LEU A 342 -16.41 -11.36 -5.85
N ASN A 343 -15.23 -11.23 -6.45
CA ASN A 343 -15.12 -10.81 -7.84
C ASN A 343 -15.52 -11.99 -8.73
N LEU A 344 -16.82 -12.11 -9.02
CA LEU A 344 -17.34 -12.99 -10.06
C LEU A 344 -17.19 -12.21 -11.39
N PRO A 345 -16.15 -12.46 -12.22
CA PRO A 345 -15.77 -11.59 -13.33
C PRO A 345 -16.78 -11.59 -14.50
N SER A 346 -17.93 -12.22 -14.29
CA SER A 346 -18.93 -12.54 -15.30
C SER A 346 -20.31 -12.66 -14.68
N LEU A 347 -20.67 -11.80 -13.73
CA LEU A 347 -22.08 -11.56 -13.43
C LEU A 347 -22.67 -10.69 -14.56
N SER A 348 -22.66 -11.22 -15.80
CA SER A 348 -23.61 -10.75 -16.79
C SER A 348 -24.98 -11.14 -16.25
N VAL A 349 -25.90 -10.20 -16.20
CA VAL A 349 -27.32 -10.52 -16.05
C VAL A 349 -27.68 -11.27 -17.33
N GLU A 350 -27.50 -12.59 -17.35
CA GLU A 350 -28.02 -13.41 -18.43
C GLU A 350 -29.54 -13.25 -18.40
N PRO A 351 -30.16 -12.71 -19.46
CA PRO A 351 -31.60 -12.44 -19.46
C PRO A 351 -32.43 -13.73 -19.46
N THR A 352 -31.78 -14.90 -19.55
CA THR A 352 -32.41 -16.22 -19.64
C THR A 352 -31.80 -17.16 -18.61
N VAL A 353 -32.61 -17.57 -17.62
CA VAL A 353 -32.23 -18.58 -16.63
C VAL A 353 -32.23 -19.96 -17.31
N GLY A 354 -31.07 -20.60 -17.36
CA GLY A 354 -30.89 -21.95 -17.90
C GLY A 354 -31.54 -23.00 -17.00
N SER A 355 -31.95 -24.14 -17.57
CA SER A 355 -32.58 -25.24 -16.81
C SER A 355 -31.68 -25.83 -15.71
N THR A 356 -30.37 -25.65 -15.83
CA THR A 356 -29.34 -26.10 -14.88
C THR A 356 -28.94 -25.02 -13.87
N ASP A 357 -29.46 -23.80 -13.97
CA ASP A 357 -29.07 -22.72 -13.07
C ASP A 357 -29.51 -23.01 -11.64
N LEU A 358 -28.62 -22.75 -10.70
CA LEU A 358 -28.70 -23.22 -9.34
C LEU A 358 -29.16 -22.12 -8.39
N TRP A 359 -30.22 -22.38 -7.65
CA TRP A 359 -30.84 -21.47 -6.69
C TRP A 359 -30.57 -21.97 -5.28
N PRO A 360 -29.69 -21.30 -4.52
CA PRO A 360 -29.44 -21.67 -3.14
C PRO A 360 -30.61 -21.22 -2.24
N PHE A 361 -30.97 -22.05 -1.28
CA PHE A 361 -31.92 -21.70 -0.23
C PHE A 361 -31.53 -22.35 1.09
N TYR A 362 -31.97 -21.79 2.20
CA TYR A 362 -31.76 -22.35 3.53
C TYR A 362 -32.95 -23.24 3.92
N SER A 363 -32.70 -24.52 4.14
CA SER A 363 -33.71 -25.46 4.58
C SER A 363 -33.81 -25.44 6.11
N GLN A 364 -34.92 -24.93 6.64
CA GLN A 364 -35.13 -24.86 8.09
C GLN A 364 -35.37 -26.24 8.73
N ASN A 365 -35.75 -27.25 7.93
CA ASN A 365 -36.05 -28.59 8.41
C ASN A 365 -34.82 -29.39 8.84
N ASP A 366 -33.67 -29.12 8.22
CA ASP A 366 -32.42 -29.82 8.49
C ASP A 366 -31.25 -28.86 8.77
N GLY A 367 -31.48 -27.55 8.72
CA GLY A 367 -30.48 -26.53 9.06
C GLY A 367 -29.37 -26.35 8.02
N HIS A 368 -29.52 -26.91 6.82
CA HIS A 368 -28.49 -26.84 5.77
C HIS A 368 -28.88 -25.95 4.59
N HIS A 369 -27.87 -25.35 3.96
CA HIS A 369 -28.02 -24.69 2.66
C HIS A 369 -28.13 -25.74 1.56
N ARG A 370 -29.23 -25.69 0.81
CA ARG A 370 -29.53 -26.58 -0.31
C ARG A 370 -29.56 -25.80 -1.61
N VAL A 371 -29.55 -26.52 -2.72
CA VAL A 371 -29.57 -25.96 -4.05
C VAL A 371 -30.62 -26.69 -4.88
N LEU A 372 -31.45 -25.93 -5.60
CA LEU A 372 -32.37 -26.45 -6.61
C LEU A 372 -31.97 -25.93 -7.98
N SER A 373 -32.02 -26.78 -9.00
CA SER A 373 -31.96 -26.28 -10.37
C SER A 373 -33.23 -25.53 -10.75
N TRP A 374 -33.13 -24.62 -11.70
CA TRP A 374 -34.27 -23.90 -12.26
C TRP A 374 -35.35 -24.86 -12.77
N LEU A 375 -34.96 -25.99 -13.38
CA LEU A 375 -35.91 -27.02 -13.79
C LEU A 375 -36.65 -27.66 -12.61
N GLN A 376 -35.96 -27.98 -11.52
CA GLN A 376 -36.58 -28.54 -10.31
C GLN A 376 -37.51 -27.52 -9.64
N LEU A 377 -37.11 -26.24 -9.60
CA LEU A 377 -37.93 -25.16 -9.08
C LEU A 377 -39.19 -24.98 -9.94
N ILE A 378 -39.06 -24.95 -11.27
CA ILE A 378 -40.20 -24.90 -12.19
C ILE A 378 -41.10 -26.10 -12.00
N SER A 379 -40.56 -27.31 -11.81
CA SER A 379 -41.38 -28.51 -11.62
C SER A 379 -42.14 -28.47 -10.30
N ALA A 380 -41.55 -27.94 -9.23
CA ALA A 380 -42.21 -27.73 -7.94
C ALA A 380 -43.27 -26.62 -8.02
N LEU A 381 -42.99 -25.53 -8.73
CA LEU A 381 -43.94 -24.46 -8.99
C LEU A 381 -45.12 -24.96 -9.83
N ARG A 382 -44.87 -25.70 -10.92
CA ARG A 382 -45.93 -26.27 -11.76
C ARG A 382 -46.83 -27.28 -11.03
N GLY A 383 -46.29 -28.00 -10.04
CA GLY A 383 -47.09 -28.84 -9.14
C GLY A 383 -47.98 -28.06 -8.17
N SER A 384 -47.76 -26.74 -8.04
CA SER A 384 -48.40 -25.87 -7.06
C SER A 384 -49.26 -24.76 -7.69
N TRP A 385 -49.26 -24.62 -9.03
CA TRP A 385 -50.03 -23.60 -9.75
C TRP A 385 -51.35 -24.17 -10.28
N PRO A 386 -52.43 -23.36 -10.28
CA PRO A 386 -53.75 -23.80 -10.73
C PRO A 386 -53.72 -24.13 -12.24
N GLY A 387 -54.43 -25.18 -12.67
CA GLY A 387 -54.36 -25.77 -14.01
C GLY A 387 -54.80 -24.85 -15.16
N THR A 388 -55.44 -25.38 -16.20
CA THR A 388 -55.91 -24.54 -17.33
C THR A 388 -57.08 -23.65 -16.90
N LEU A 389 -57.07 -22.36 -17.22
CA LEU A 389 -58.17 -21.42 -16.94
C LEU A 389 -59.46 -21.89 -17.62
N GLN A 390 -60.53 -22.05 -16.84
CA GLN A 390 -61.84 -22.53 -17.27
C GLN A 390 -62.89 -21.42 -17.34
N ASN A 391 -62.87 -20.49 -16.39
CA ASN A 391 -63.88 -19.44 -16.28
C ASN A 391 -63.32 -18.19 -15.60
N VAL A 392 -63.90 -17.03 -15.89
CA VAL A 392 -63.66 -15.77 -15.18
C VAL A 392 -65.00 -15.14 -14.83
N ALA A 393 -65.27 -14.95 -13.54
CA ALA A 393 -66.50 -14.35 -13.04
C ALA A 393 -66.20 -13.05 -12.29
N ALA A 394 -66.91 -11.97 -12.63
CA ALA A 394 -66.78 -10.66 -11.96
C ALA A 394 -68.08 -10.29 -11.23
N PHE A 395 -67.95 -9.81 -10.01
CA PHE A 395 -69.06 -9.50 -9.10
C PHE A 395 -69.00 -8.04 -8.66
N ALA A 396 -69.89 -7.23 -9.21
CA ALA A 396 -70.10 -5.82 -8.84
C ALA A 396 -71.32 -5.61 -7.90
N ALA A 397 -72.03 -6.69 -7.58
CA ALA A 397 -73.10 -6.74 -6.61
C ALA A 397 -72.98 -8.02 -5.76
N SER A 398 -73.45 -7.98 -4.52
CA SER A 398 -73.41 -9.14 -3.62
C SER A 398 -74.19 -10.31 -4.21
N SER A 399 -73.56 -11.49 -4.27
CA SER A 399 -74.17 -12.70 -4.80
C SER A 399 -73.48 -13.95 -4.23
N THR A 400 -73.64 -15.11 -4.86
CA THR A 400 -72.92 -16.33 -4.53
C THR A 400 -72.19 -16.83 -5.77
N TRP A 401 -70.90 -17.12 -5.64
CA TRP A 401 -70.14 -17.82 -6.67
C TRP A 401 -70.25 -19.32 -6.45
N ASN A 402 -70.47 -20.07 -7.52
CA ASN A 402 -70.47 -21.53 -7.52
C ASN A 402 -69.39 -22.01 -8.49
N ALA A 403 -68.54 -22.92 -8.03
CA ALA A 403 -67.50 -23.50 -8.86
C ALA A 403 -68.10 -24.30 -10.03
N GLY A 404 -67.49 -24.18 -11.22
CA GLY A 404 -67.79 -25.07 -12.34
C GLY A 404 -67.52 -26.54 -11.98
N ALA A 405 -68.26 -27.47 -12.58
CA ALA A 405 -68.16 -28.90 -12.27
C ALA A 405 -66.75 -29.49 -12.50
N SER A 406 -65.95 -28.89 -13.38
CA SER A 406 -64.56 -29.25 -13.67
C SER A 406 -63.52 -28.45 -12.88
N SER A 407 -63.91 -27.39 -12.16
CA SER A 407 -62.99 -26.50 -11.46
C SER A 407 -62.39 -27.19 -10.23
N LYS A 408 -61.05 -27.16 -10.10
CA LYS A 408 -60.31 -27.72 -8.96
C LYS A 408 -59.69 -26.65 -8.08
N SER A 409 -59.36 -25.50 -8.65
CA SER A 409 -58.75 -24.38 -7.96
C SER A 409 -59.27 -23.05 -8.50
N PHE A 410 -59.11 -21.99 -7.71
CA PHE A 410 -59.45 -20.63 -8.13
C PHE A 410 -58.46 -19.60 -7.58
N ILE A 411 -58.35 -18.49 -8.30
CA ILE A 411 -57.74 -17.25 -7.83
C ILE A 411 -58.85 -16.22 -7.71
N ALA A 412 -59.03 -15.63 -6.53
CA ALA A 412 -60.00 -14.57 -6.32
C ALA A 412 -59.31 -13.28 -5.92
N ILE A 413 -59.63 -12.18 -6.60
CA ILE A 413 -59.10 -10.85 -6.33
C ILE A 413 -60.26 -9.95 -5.98
N GLY A 414 -60.17 -9.21 -4.87
CA GLY A 414 -61.27 -8.35 -4.45
C GLY A 414 -60.86 -7.06 -3.76
N PHE A 415 -61.76 -6.08 -3.83
CA PHE A 415 -61.57 -4.73 -3.30
C PHE A 415 -62.75 -4.26 -2.48
N GLY A 416 -62.48 -3.58 -1.37
CA GLY A 416 -63.48 -2.84 -0.58
C GLY A 416 -64.09 -1.69 -1.40
N GLY A 417 -65.21 -1.14 -0.94
CA GLY A 417 -65.75 0.10 -1.52
C GLY A 417 -64.79 1.28 -1.30
N GLY A 418 -64.68 2.20 -2.25
CA GLY A 418 -63.92 3.44 -2.06
C GLY A 418 -64.66 4.40 -1.11
N GLY A 419 -63.93 5.24 -0.39
CA GLY A 419 -64.51 6.37 0.35
C GLY A 419 -64.93 7.50 -0.59
N ALA A 420 -65.93 8.29 -0.21
CA ALA A 420 -66.30 9.51 -0.94
C ALA A 420 -65.31 10.65 -0.68
N GLY A 421 -65.21 11.59 -1.62
CA GLY A 421 -64.48 12.83 -1.40
C GLY A 421 -65.13 13.69 -0.33
N GLY A 422 -64.33 14.50 0.36
CA GLY A 422 -64.84 15.51 1.29
C GLY A 422 -65.50 16.67 0.56
N SER A 423 -66.29 17.46 1.29
CA SER A 423 -66.90 18.69 0.77
C SER A 423 -66.72 19.84 1.74
N CYS A 424 -66.06 20.92 1.29
CA CYS A 424 -65.84 22.11 2.10
C CYS A 424 -67.11 22.99 2.20
N GLN A 425 -67.26 23.71 3.33
CA GLN A 425 -68.40 24.61 3.55
C GLN A 425 -68.39 25.82 2.60
N ASN A 426 -69.52 26.09 1.96
CA ASN A 426 -69.75 27.33 1.21
C ASN A 426 -69.98 28.51 2.18
N GLY A 427 -69.13 29.54 2.12
CA GLY A 427 -69.45 30.88 2.61
C GLY A 427 -69.55 31.07 4.13
N VAL A 428 -68.50 30.74 4.90
CA VAL A 428 -68.37 31.29 6.26
C VAL A 428 -67.97 32.77 6.16
N THR A 429 -68.94 33.67 6.33
CA THR A 429 -68.69 35.12 6.42
C THR A 429 -67.88 35.42 7.68
N VAL A 430 -66.60 35.72 7.53
CA VAL A 430 -65.76 36.21 8.64
C VAL A 430 -66.02 37.70 8.88
N PRO A 431 -66.03 38.19 10.15
CA PRO A 431 -66.40 39.57 10.48
C PRO A 431 -65.54 40.69 9.87
N SER A 432 -64.43 40.38 9.18
CA SER A 432 -63.56 41.40 8.57
C SER A 432 -63.94 41.80 7.14
N GLY A 433 -65.10 41.39 6.63
CA GLY A 433 -65.59 41.81 5.31
C GLY A 433 -64.83 41.23 4.11
N VAL A 434 -63.96 40.25 4.34
CA VAL A 434 -63.32 39.45 3.29
C VAL A 434 -64.17 38.19 3.10
N THR A 435 -64.91 38.10 1.99
CA THR A 435 -65.54 36.85 1.57
C THR A 435 -64.43 35.81 1.33
N SER A 436 -64.54 34.70 2.06
CA SER A 436 -63.54 33.66 2.33
C SER A 436 -62.75 33.12 1.12
N LEU A 437 -61.45 32.87 1.34
CA LEU A 437 -60.61 32.02 0.48
C LEU A 437 -61.21 30.60 0.38
N ALA A 438 -61.09 30.02 -0.81
CA ALA A 438 -61.63 28.72 -1.19
C ALA A 438 -61.26 27.60 -0.21
N GLY A 439 -62.26 26.99 0.42
CA GLY A 439 -62.06 25.78 1.20
C GLY A 439 -61.56 24.64 0.31
N THR A 440 -60.59 23.86 0.80
CA THR A 440 -60.10 22.65 0.10
C THR A 440 -60.77 21.42 0.68
N SER A 441 -60.83 20.33 -0.09
CA SER A 441 -61.33 19.06 0.42
C SER A 441 -60.42 17.92 -0.03
N GLY A 442 -60.21 16.93 0.84
CA GLY A 442 -59.45 15.74 0.48
C GLY A 442 -60.27 14.79 -0.39
N GLY A 443 -59.60 14.05 -1.26
CA GLY A 443 -60.19 12.89 -1.93
C GLY A 443 -60.40 11.73 -0.96
N GLY A 444 -61.37 10.87 -1.25
CA GLY A 444 -61.61 9.63 -0.52
C GLY A 444 -60.52 8.60 -0.78
N GLY A 445 -60.25 7.74 0.21
CA GLY A 445 -59.33 6.62 0.05
C GLY A 445 -59.95 5.48 -0.76
N ALA A 446 -59.10 4.69 -1.43
CA ALA A 446 -59.54 3.46 -2.07
C ALA A 446 -59.81 2.35 -1.03
N GLY A 447 -60.66 1.39 -1.36
CA GLY A 447 -60.84 0.17 -0.59
C GLY A 447 -59.55 -0.67 -0.52
N GLY A 448 -59.38 -1.41 0.57
CA GLY A 448 -58.31 -2.41 0.68
C GLY A 448 -58.46 -3.49 -0.39
N GLY A 449 -57.42 -4.31 -0.57
CA GLY A 449 -57.47 -5.40 -1.55
C GLY A 449 -57.00 -6.74 -0.99
N PHE A 450 -57.51 -7.82 -1.58
CA PHE A 450 -57.06 -9.17 -1.31
C PHE A 450 -56.89 -9.97 -2.61
N LEU A 451 -56.00 -10.95 -2.55
CA LEU A 451 -55.83 -12.01 -3.54
C LEU A 451 -55.79 -13.34 -2.79
N VAL A 452 -56.67 -14.27 -3.14
CA VAL A 452 -56.80 -15.58 -2.49
C VAL A 452 -56.57 -16.69 -3.51
N PHE A 453 -55.77 -17.68 -3.12
CA PHE A 453 -55.67 -18.96 -3.80
C PHE A 453 -56.50 -19.99 -3.02
N GLY A 454 -57.47 -20.61 -3.68
CA GLY A 454 -58.36 -21.56 -3.03
C GLY A 454 -58.61 -22.82 -3.85
N SER A 455 -59.04 -23.88 -3.18
CA SER A 455 -59.55 -25.08 -3.84
C SER A 455 -61.04 -24.94 -4.11
N ALA A 456 -61.43 -25.08 -5.37
CA ALA A 456 -62.84 -25.13 -5.78
C ALA A 456 -63.53 -26.42 -5.29
N VAL A 457 -62.75 -27.44 -4.91
CA VAL A 457 -63.26 -28.67 -4.28
C VAL A 457 -63.62 -28.42 -2.81
N SER A 458 -62.76 -27.71 -2.08
CA SER A 458 -63.00 -27.37 -0.67
C SER A 458 -64.05 -26.26 -0.49
N TYR A 459 -64.18 -25.39 -1.50
CA TYR A 459 -65.14 -24.28 -1.50
C TYR A 459 -65.97 -24.31 -2.80
N PRO A 460 -66.93 -25.25 -2.92
CA PRO A 460 -67.75 -25.37 -4.13
C PRO A 460 -68.72 -24.20 -4.31
N SER A 461 -68.97 -23.45 -3.23
CA SER A 461 -69.80 -22.25 -3.22
C SER A 461 -69.25 -21.23 -2.22
N LEU A 462 -69.18 -19.95 -2.60
CA LEU A 462 -68.73 -18.85 -1.73
C LEU A 462 -69.71 -17.68 -1.80
N SER A 463 -70.10 -17.19 -0.63
CA SER A 463 -70.87 -15.94 -0.53
C SER A 463 -69.96 -14.76 -0.86
N ILE A 464 -70.43 -13.87 -1.73
CA ILE A 464 -69.71 -12.66 -2.11
C ILE A 464 -70.51 -11.47 -1.59
N THR A 465 -69.88 -10.68 -0.73
CA THR A 465 -70.42 -9.39 -0.28
C THR A 465 -69.65 -8.30 -0.99
N ILE A 466 -70.34 -7.41 -1.70
CA ILE A 466 -69.74 -6.23 -2.31
C ILE A 466 -70.01 -5.01 -1.42
N GLY A 467 -68.94 -4.37 -0.95
CA GLY A 467 -69.04 -3.13 -0.20
C GLY A 467 -69.52 -1.99 -1.09
N SER A 468 -70.53 -1.24 -0.64
CA SER A 468 -70.97 -0.03 -1.36
C SER A 468 -69.88 1.03 -1.36
N GLY A 469 -69.81 1.86 -2.40
CA GLY A 469 -69.02 3.07 -2.37
C GLY A 469 -69.51 4.03 -1.27
N GLY A 470 -68.60 4.84 -0.75
CA GLY A 470 -68.92 5.92 0.17
C GLY A 470 -69.89 6.91 -0.48
N ALA A 471 -70.94 7.29 0.26
CA ALA A 471 -71.91 8.26 -0.22
C ALA A 471 -71.31 9.68 -0.17
N PRO A 472 -71.49 10.49 -1.24
CA PRO A 472 -71.05 11.86 -1.24
C PRO A 472 -71.91 12.67 -0.27
N VAL A 473 -71.29 13.56 0.50
CA VAL A 473 -71.97 14.49 1.39
C VAL A 473 -71.49 15.90 1.12
N SER A 474 -72.39 16.88 1.27
CA SER A 474 -72.02 18.29 1.21
C SER A 474 -71.59 18.79 2.59
N ASN A 475 -70.58 19.67 2.64
CA ASN A 475 -70.14 20.37 3.84
C ASN A 475 -69.72 19.44 5.00
N SER A 476 -69.20 18.24 4.70
CA SER A 476 -68.84 17.22 5.69
C SER A 476 -67.77 16.27 5.17
N VAL A 477 -67.27 15.41 6.06
CA VAL A 477 -66.36 14.30 5.73
C VAL A 477 -67.12 13.31 4.84
N GLY A 478 -66.50 12.89 3.74
CA GLY A 478 -67.08 11.89 2.83
C GLY A 478 -67.50 10.61 3.56
N GLY A 479 -68.54 9.94 3.06
CA GLY A 479 -68.90 8.61 3.56
C GLY A 479 -67.75 7.61 3.36
N SER A 480 -67.53 6.72 4.32
CA SER A 480 -66.56 5.62 4.14
C SER A 480 -67.15 4.53 3.25
N GLY A 481 -66.29 3.83 2.52
CA GLY A 481 -66.68 2.68 1.71
C GLY A 481 -67.06 1.47 2.57
N GLY A 482 -67.92 0.61 2.01
CA GLY A 482 -68.37 -0.64 2.61
C GLY A 482 -67.35 -1.77 2.50
N LEU A 483 -67.55 -2.80 3.32
CA LEU A 483 -66.73 -4.00 3.40
C LEU A 483 -67.07 -4.98 2.27
N THR A 484 -66.06 -5.38 1.50
CA THR A 484 -66.16 -6.46 0.51
C THR A 484 -65.64 -7.77 1.11
N LYS A 485 -66.32 -8.89 0.90
CA LYS A 485 -65.92 -10.22 1.41
C LYS A 485 -66.04 -11.31 0.35
N LEU A 486 -65.12 -12.26 0.42
CA LEU A 486 -65.21 -13.57 -0.21
C LEU A 486 -65.42 -14.61 0.91
N GLY A 487 -66.66 -14.79 1.32
CA GLY A 487 -67.04 -15.66 2.44
C GLY A 487 -66.23 -15.36 3.70
N ALA A 488 -65.67 -16.41 4.30
CA ALA A 488 -64.70 -16.33 5.40
C ALA A 488 -63.24 -16.30 4.92
N LEU A 489 -62.99 -16.37 3.61
CA LEU A 489 -61.64 -16.52 3.06
C LEU A 489 -60.86 -15.22 3.04
N ALA A 490 -61.52 -14.12 2.73
CA ALA A 490 -60.89 -12.80 2.73
C ALA A 490 -61.92 -11.70 2.87
N SER A 491 -61.44 -10.55 3.33
CA SER A 491 -62.23 -9.32 3.43
C SER A 491 -61.37 -8.11 3.12
N ALA A 492 -61.99 -7.08 2.57
CA ALA A 492 -61.36 -5.79 2.32
C ALA A 492 -62.25 -4.68 2.85
N THR A 493 -61.79 -3.95 3.86
CA THR A 493 -62.52 -2.77 4.34
C THR A 493 -62.53 -1.69 3.29
N GLY A 494 -63.58 -0.89 3.28
CA GLY A 494 -63.64 0.25 2.38
C GLY A 494 -62.71 1.38 2.80
N GLY A 495 -62.39 2.26 1.85
CA GLY A 495 -61.58 3.44 2.12
C GLY A 495 -62.35 4.47 2.97
N ALA A 496 -61.62 5.23 3.78
CA ALA A 496 -62.20 6.34 4.53
C ALA A 496 -62.54 7.49 3.60
N GLY A 497 -63.58 8.26 3.93
CA GLY A 497 -63.91 9.47 3.18
C GLY A 497 -62.89 10.59 3.42
N GLY A 498 -62.78 11.48 2.43
CA GLY A 498 -61.93 12.66 2.52
C GLY A 498 -62.48 13.69 3.50
N TRP A 499 -61.59 14.42 4.17
CA TRP A 499 -61.98 15.44 5.14
C TRP A 499 -62.00 16.83 4.49
N PRO A 500 -62.99 17.67 4.82
CA PRO A 500 -62.98 19.06 4.40
C PRO A 500 -61.98 19.87 5.22
N ALA A 501 -61.44 20.93 4.61
CA ALA A 501 -60.76 21.99 5.35
C ALA A 501 -61.73 22.63 6.34
N GLN A 502 -61.28 22.86 7.57
CA GLN A 502 -62.05 23.59 8.59
C GLN A 502 -61.39 24.93 8.87
N TYR A 503 -62.21 25.99 8.88
CA TYR A 503 -61.80 27.29 9.37
C TYR A 503 -61.86 27.29 10.90
N GLN A 504 -60.72 27.51 11.57
CA GLN A 504 -60.71 27.67 13.01
C GLN A 504 -60.94 29.14 13.38
N SER A 505 -61.68 29.38 14.47
CA SER A 505 -62.07 30.73 14.92
C SER A 505 -60.90 31.67 15.27
N ASN A 506 -59.66 31.18 15.27
CA ASN A 506 -58.44 31.97 15.52
C ASN A 506 -57.77 32.50 14.24
N GLY A 507 -58.37 32.30 13.05
CA GLY A 507 -57.79 32.73 11.79
C GLY A 507 -56.84 31.72 11.13
N GLN A 508 -56.67 30.53 11.69
CA GLN A 508 -55.89 29.45 11.08
C GLN A 508 -56.75 28.61 10.12
N PHE A 509 -56.17 28.31 8.95
CA PHE A 509 -56.74 27.44 7.94
C PHE A 509 -56.17 26.03 8.08
N THR A 510 -57.02 25.04 8.37
CA THR A 510 -56.61 23.62 8.36
C THR A 510 -56.90 23.05 6.98
N LEU A 511 -55.88 22.62 6.25
CA LEU A 511 -56.03 21.96 4.96
C LEU A 511 -56.88 20.69 5.11
N GLY A 512 -57.75 20.42 4.13
CA GLY A 512 -58.47 19.14 4.08
C GLY A 512 -57.50 17.97 4.03
N SER A 513 -57.77 16.90 4.78
CA SER A 513 -56.93 15.71 4.78
C SER A 513 -57.50 14.61 3.87
N ALA A 514 -56.60 13.85 3.26
CA ALA A 514 -56.97 12.70 2.45
C ALA A 514 -57.69 11.62 3.28
N GLY A 515 -58.66 10.96 2.66
CA GLY A 515 -59.22 9.72 3.20
C GLY A 515 -58.16 8.61 3.20
N GLY A 516 -58.01 7.92 4.32
CA GLY A 516 -57.12 6.75 4.42
C GLY A 516 -57.61 5.59 3.57
N GLY A 517 -56.68 4.80 3.03
CA GLY A 517 -57.02 3.57 2.33
C GLY A 517 -57.61 2.52 3.26
N GLY A 518 -58.52 1.69 2.73
CA GLY A 518 -59.00 0.50 3.44
C GLY A 518 -57.91 -0.55 3.56
N SER A 519 -58.18 -1.61 4.32
CA SER A 519 -57.23 -2.70 4.57
C SER A 519 -57.79 -4.03 4.10
N GLY A 520 -56.96 -4.79 3.39
CA GLY A 520 -57.20 -6.19 3.11
C GLY A 520 -56.90 -7.07 4.33
N SER A 521 -57.60 -8.19 4.44
CA SER A 521 -57.33 -9.23 5.42
C SER A 521 -57.69 -10.61 4.86
N LEU A 522 -56.91 -11.61 5.24
CA LEU A 522 -57.12 -13.01 4.88
C LEU A 522 -57.66 -13.80 6.07
N GLY A 523 -58.50 -14.78 5.80
CA GLY A 523 -58.95 -15.76 6.79
C GLY A 523 -57.79 -16.61 7.31
N ALA A 524 -57.93 -17.14 8.51
CA ALA A 524 -56.93 -18.03 9.10
C ALA A 524 -56.68 -19.25 8.20
N GLY A 525 -55.40 -19.51 7.88
CA GLY A 525 -55.00 -20.65 7.04
C GLY A 525 -55.24 -20.46 5.53
N VAL A 526 -55.62 -19.27 5.07
CA VAL A 526 -55.82 -18.98 3.65
C VAL A 526 -54.51 -18.55 3.00
N ALA A 527 -54.15 -19.17 1.88
CA ALA A 527 -53.02 -18.75 1.06
C ALA A 527 -53.41 -17.55 0.20
N GLY A 528 -52.68 -16.44 0.32
CA GLY A 528 -53.03 -15.23 -0.41
C GLY A 528 -52.15 -14.03 -0.06
N LEU A 529 -52.55 -12.88 -0.59
CA LEU A 529 -51.97 -11.56 -0.30
C LEU A 529 -53.10 -10.61 0.12
N ALA A 530 -52.80 -9.72 1.04
CA ALA A 530 -53.68 -8.62 1.41
C ALA A 530 -52.86 -7.33 1.40
N TRP A 531 -53.49 -6.24 0.97
CA TRP A 531 -52.83 -4.93 0.91
C TRP A 531 -53.81 -3.81 1.25
N ASN A 532 -53.24 -2.66 1.59
CA ASN A 532 -54.00 -1.46 1.86
C ASN A 532 -54.35 -0.73 0.55
N GLY A 533 -55.52 -0.11 0.51
CA GLY A 533 -55.91 0.79 -0.57
C GLY A 533 -55.02 2.02 -0.59
N GLN A 534 -54.91 2.67 -1.75
CA GLN A 534 -54.25 3.96 -1.82
C GLN A 534 -55.07 5.02 -1.08
N PRO A 535 -54.44 5.86 -0.23
CA PRO A 535 -55.14 7.02 0.30
C PRO A 535 -55.52 7.98 -0.83
N GLY A 536 -56.52 8.82 -0.59
CA GLY A 536 -56.76 9.97 -1.45
C GLY A 536 -55.61 10.98 -1.37
N VAL A 537 -55.75 12.10 -2.08
CA VAL A 537 -54.82 13.22 -1.97
C VAL A 537 -55.53 14.39 -1.30
N ALA A 538 -54.80 15.20 -0.54
CA ALA A 538 -55.31 16.45 0.00
C ALA A 538 -55.46 17.49 -1.12
N GLY A 539 -56.58 18.22 -1.16
CA GLY A 539 -56.78 19.31 -2.11
C GLY A 539 -55.91 20.53 -1.80
N GLY A 540 -55.38 21.18 -2.85
CA GLY A 540 -54.71 22.47 -2.77
C GLY A 540 -55.71 23.63 -2.63
N PRO A 541 -55.29 24.85 -2.26
CA PRO A 541 -56.17 26.01 -2.12
C PRO A 541 -56.99 26.25 -3.38
N GLY A 542 -58.32 26.08 -3.32
CA GLY A 542 -59.21 26.21 -4.49
C GLY A 542 -59.65 24.92 -5.14
N ASP A 543 -58.95 23.81 -4.89
CA ASP A 543 -59.15 22.56 -5.61
C ASP A 543 -59.50 21.40 -4.66
N GLY A 544 -60.34 20.48 -5.14
CA GLY A 544 -60.50 19.18 -4.51
C GLY A 544 -59.26 18.31 -4.66
N GLY A 545 -59.03 17.38 -3.74
CA GLY A 545 -58.00 16.35 -3.92
C GLY A 545 -58.52 15.15 -4.72
N PRO A 546 -57.75 14.55 -5.64
CA PRO A 546 -58.17 13.32 -6.31
C PRO A 546 -58.31 12.14 -5.34
N GLY A 547 -59.23 11.22 -5.65
CA GLY A 547 -59.42 9.99 -4.88
C GLY A 547 -58.31 8.96 -5.11
N GLY A 548 -58.15 8.03 -4.17
CA GLY A 548 -57.18 6.92 -4.30
C GLY A 548 -57.61 5.87 -5.34
N GLY A 549 -56.65 5.22 -6.00
CA GLY A 549 -56.90 4.15 -6.97
C GLY A 549 -56.83 2.73 -6.36
N THR A 550 -57.42 1.77 -7.07
CA THR A 550 -57.21 0.32 -6.88
C THR A 550 -56.57 -0.29 -8.13
N MET A 551 -56.27 -1.60 -8.13
CA MET A 551 -55.71 -2.24 -9.33
C MET A 551 -56.70 -2.30 -10.51
N PHE A 552 -58.01 -2.22 -10.25
CA PHE A 552 -59.08 -2.33 -11.26
C PHE A 552 -59.93 -1.06 -11.36
N GLY A 553 -59.67 -0.07 -10.53
CA GLY A 553 -60.52 1.07 -10.30
C GLY A 553 -59.72 2.35 -10.23
N THR A 554 -60.19 3.39 -10.92
CA THR A 554 -59.59 4.71 -10.86
C THR A 554 -60.17 5.51 -9.71
N GLY A 555 -59.34 6.31 -9.07
CA GLY A 555 -59.81 7.38 -8.20
C GLY A 555 -60.58 8.43 -9.01
N GLY A 556 -61.53 9.08 -8.35
CA GLY A 556 -62.26 10.21 -8.91
C GLY A 556 -61.36 11.43 -9.10
N SER A 557 -61.54 12.15 -10.20
CA SER A 557 -60.84 13.42 -10.45
C SER A 557 -61.23 14.47 -9.42
N SER A 558 -60.32 15.40 -9.13
CA SER A 558 -60.62 16.59 -8.33
C SER A 558 -61.70 17.44 -8.99
N GLY A 559 -62.53 18.10 -8.18
CA GLY A 559 -63.29 19.27 -8.64
C GLY A 559 -62.36 20.47 -8.66
N ASP A 560 -61.91 20.88 -9.85
CA ASP A 560 -60.98 22.01 -10.01
C ASP A 560 -61.72 23.26 -10.51
N ASP A 561 -61.49 24.40 -9.84
CA ASP A 561 -62.04 25.68 -10.27
C ASP A 561 -61.12 26.38 -11.29
N MET A 562 -61.09 25.86 -12.52
CA MET A 562 -60.67 26.71 -13.63
C MET A 562 -61.78 27.74 -13.88
N HIS A 563 -61.60 28.96 -13.37
CA HIS A 563 -62.33 30.21 -13.73
C HIS A 563 -63.50 30.70 -12.85
N GLY A 564 -63.48 30.51 -11.52
CA GLY A 564 -64.34 31.26 -10.59
C GLY A 564 -65.80 30.80 -10.56
N VAL A 565 -66.07 29.54 -10.94
CA VAL A 565 -67.40 28.93 -10.89
C VAL A 565 -67.47 28.05 -9.65
N TYR A 566 -68.09 28.58 -8.59
CA TYR A 566 -68.24 27.89 -7.30
C TYR A 566 -69.16 26.66 -7.36
N GLY A 567 -68.78 25.56 -6.68
CA GLY A 567 -69.66 24.44 -6.35
C GLY A 567 -69.51 23.20 -7.23
N LYS A 568 -68.32 22.93 -7.77
CA LYS A 568 -68.06 21.77 -8.62
C LYS A 568 -68.02 20.49 -7.80
N THR A 569 -68.72 19.48 -8.30
CA THR A 569 -68.76 18.14 -7.71
C THR A 569 -67.48 17.37 -8.06
N GLY A 570 -66.89 16.69 -7.08
CA GLY A 570 -65.74 15.81 -7.33
C GLY A 570 -66.11 14.63 -8.24
N GLY A 571 -65.14 14.12 -9.00
CA GLY A 571 -65.35 12.94 -9.85
C GLY A 571 -65.63 11.69 -9.02
N ASN A 572 -66.49 10.80 -9.51
CA ASN A 572 -66.76 9.52 -8.85
C ASN A 572 -65.61 8.53 -9.05
N GLY A 573 -65.30 7.75 -8.01
CA GLY A 573 -64.40 6.61 -8.13
C GLY A 573 -65.05 5.42 -8.82
N SER A 574 -64.23 4.49 -9.32
CA SER A 574 -64.70 3.22 -9.92
C SER A 574 -64.07 2.01 -9.23
N ASN A 575 -64.77 0.87 -9.17
CA ASN A 575 -64.26 -0.44 -8.69
C ASN A 575 -63.38 -0.38 -7.42
N GLY A 576 -63.91 0.21 -6.35
CA GLY A 576 -63.23 0.39 -5.07
C GLY A 576 -62.33 1.63 -4.98
N GLY A 577 -62.16 2.39 -6.06
CA GLY A 577 -61.47 3.69 -6.07
C GLY A 577 -62.24 4.74 -5.27
N GLY A 578 -61.52 5.64 -4.59
CA GLY A 578 -62.11 6.73 -3.83
C GLY A 578 -62.66 7.84 -4.72
N GLY A 579 -63.65 8.59 -4.25
CA GLY A 579 -64.18 9.77 -4.94
C GLY A 579 -63.28 11.00 -4.77
N GLY A 580 -63.26 11.90 -5.75
CA GLY A 580 -62.52 13.15 -5.66
C GLY A 580 -63.18 14.15 -4.72
N GLY A 581 -62.41 15.01 -4.08
CA GLY A 581 -62.91 16.14 -3.31
C GLY A 581 -63.59 17.19 -4.22
N SER A 582 -64.51 17.97 -3.66
CA SER A 582 -65.16 19.11 -4.31
C SER A 582 -64.58 20.47 -3.89
N ASP A 583 -64.91 21.49 -4.68
CA ASP A 583 -64.72 22.89 -4.31
C ASP A 583 -66.02 23.54 -3.79
N GLN A 584 -65.84 24.57 -2.97
CA GLN A 584 -66.82 25.60 -2.55
C GLN A 584 -68.30 25.15 -2.44
N GLY A 585 -68.58 24.12 -1.63
CA GLY A 585 -69.94 23.67 -1.31
C GLY A 585 -70.56 22.60 -2.21
N GLY A 586 -69.91 22.22 -3.31
CA GLY A 586 -70.33 21.07 -4.11
C GLY A 586 -70.21 19.77 -3.29
N PRO A 587 -71.05 18.74 -3.50
CA PRO A 587 -70.80 17.42 -2.90
C PRO A 587 -69.49 16.83 -3.43
N GLY A 588 -68.77 16.07 -2.60
CA GLY A 588 -67.63 15.28 -3.10
C GLY A 588 -68.09 14.23 -4.12
N GLY A 589 -67.16 13.61 -4.82
CA GLY A 589 -67.45 12.45 -5.65
C GLY A 589 -67.79 11.22 -4.81
N SER A 590 -68.69 10.37 -5.31
CA SER A 590 -68.98 9.08 -4.66
C SER A 590 -67.78 8.13 -4.77
N GLY A 591 -67.60 7.28 -3.77
CA GLY A 591 -66.66 6.16 -3.89
C GLY A 591 -67.18 5.12 -4.88
N GLY A 592 -66.27 4.36 -5.51
CA GLY A 592 -66.65 3.21 -6.32
C GLY A 592 -67.09 2.04 -5.43
N ASN A 593 -68.13 1.31 -5.84
CA ASN A 593 -68.45 0.02 -5.20
C ASN A 593 -67.26 -0.93 -5.29
N GLY A 594 -67.13 -1.83 -4.32
CA GLY A 594 -66.15 -2.90 -4.36
C GLY A 594 -66.34 -3.82 -5.58
N LEU A 595 -65.38 -4.70 -5.78
CA LEU A 595 -65.37 -5.66 -6.88
C LEU A 595 -64.74 -6.95 -6.39
N VAL A 596 -65.25 -8.10 -6.84
CA VAL A 596 -64.54 -9.39 -6.73
C VAL A 596 -64.47 -10.03 -8.11
N VAL A 597 -63.29 -10.48 -8.52
CA VAL A 597 -63.04 -11.23 -9.76
C VAL A 597 -62.47 -12.60 -9.39
N ILE A 598 -63.07 -13.66 -9.91
CA ILE A 598 -62.66 -15.04 -9.65
C ILE A 598 -62.26 -15.70 -10.97
N PHE A 599 -61.04 -16.22 -11.02
CA PHE A 599 -60.50 -17.03 -12.10
C PHE A 599 -60.54 -18.50 -11.66
N GLU A 600 -61.22 -19.34 -12.42
CA GLU A 600 -61.37 -20.76 -12.13
C GLU A 600 -60.44 -21.59 -13.00
N PHE A 601 -59.87 -22.65 -12.43
CA PHE A 601 -58.92 -23.51 -13.13
C PHE A 601 -59.28 -24.98 -12.90
N ALA A 602 -59.11 -25.78 -13.97
CA ALA A 602 -59.31 -27.24 -13.95
C ALA A 602 -58.24 -27.99 -13.17
#